data_AF-A0A5P8MSW8-F1
#
_entry.id   AF-A0A5P8MSW8-F1
#
_cell.length_a   1.000
_cell.length_b   1.000
_cell.length_c   1.000
_cell.angle_alpha   90.00
_cell.angle_beta   90.00
_cell.angle_gamma   90.00
#
_symmetry.space_group_name_H-M   'P 1'
#
loop_
_entity.id
_entity.type
_entity.pdbx_description
1 polymer ?
#
loop_
_entity_poly.entity_id
_entity_poly.type
_entity_poly.pdbx_seq_one_letter_code
_entity_poly.pdbx_strand_id
1 'polypeptide(L)'
;MSGVSLKPRAPLEARVDLSGITPAVICPLTLRELEHLPVPHGGRSVPLAELFFIEGAPEGVLLIEIGDARLDGVGAGMSEGELIVDGRVGAWAGRGMAGGVLRIAGDAGDFLGAEMSGGRIELAGHAGARAGAAGSGSRRGLSGGVLKIGGTAGPRAAERQRGGLIVIAGDAGDGLATDMIAGTVSVGGAIGPLAGRGMKRGTILAQARPELPAGFVDTGVHELVALRLLARRVPELKDMLGGWTHARRIVGDTLMGGQGEVLMPG
;
A
#
# COMPACT_ATOMS: atom_id res chain seq x y z
N MET A 1 21.78 -3.66 -14.46
CA MET A 1 20.94 -2.46 -14.25
C MET A 1 21.89 -1.35 -13.83
N SER A 2 21.79 -0.17 -14.44
CA SER A 2 22.38 1.04 -13.85
C SER A 2 21.50 1.47 -12.67
N GLY A 3 22.13 1.97 -11.62
CA GLY A 3 21.49 2.12 -10.32
C GLY A 3 22.46 2.62 -9.27
N VAL A 4 21.89 3.12 -8.17
CA VAL A 4 22.61 3.33 -6.92
C VAL A 4 22.10 2.34 -5.89
N SER A 5 23.03 1.70 -5.18
CA SER A 5 22.76 0.79 -4.09
C SER A 5 23.13 1.42 -2.74
N LEU A 6 22.25 1.24 -1.75
CA LEU A 6 22.46 1.60 -0.36
C LEU A 6 22.55 0.32 0.48
N LYS A 7 23.72 0.09 1.05
CA LYS A 7 23.98 -1.06 1.92
C LYS A 7 24.31 -0.59 3.34
N PRO A 8 23.55 -0.97 4.38
CA PRO A 8 23.85 -0.58 5.75
C PRO A 8 25.30 -0.92 6.15
N ARG A 9 26.01 0.04 6.76
CA ARG A 9 27.41 -0.17 7.19
C ARG A 9 27.52 -1.04 8.44
N ALA A 10 26.49 -0.98 9.28
CA ALA A 10 26.33 -1.75 10.51
C ALA A 10 24.82 -1.92 10.80
N PRO A 11 24.44 -2.82 11.72
CA PRO A 11 23.05 -2.90 12.18
C PRO A 11 22.56 -1.54 12.69
N LEU A 12 21.34 -1.17 12.34
CA LEU A 12 20.75 0.11 12.76
C LEU A 12 20.41 0.08 14.25
N GLU A 13 20.95 1.03 15.01
CA GLU A 13 20.68 1.17 16.45
C GLU A 13 19.44 2.02 16.74
N ALA A 14 19.04 2.89 15.81
CA ALA A 14 17.84 3.72 15.90
C ALA A 14 17.09 3.81 14.56
N ARG A 15 15.89 4.40 14.59
CA ARG A 15 15.07 4.63 13.40
C ARG A 15 15.73 5.62 12.45
N VAL A 16 15.63 5.35 11.15
CA VAL A 16 16.13 6.19 10.08
C VAL A 16 14.94 6.59 9.21
N ASP A 17 14.74 7.89 8.99
CA ASP A 17 13.72 8.38 8.07
C ASP A 17 14.34 8.56 6.68
N LEU A 18 13.94 7.72 5.73
CA LEU A 18 14.34 7.79 4.33
C LEU A 18 13.34 8.59 3.48
N SER A 19 12.44 9.36 4.10
CA SER A 19 11.63 10.35 3.39
C SER A 19 12.54 11.30 2.62
N GLY A 20 12.31 11.43 1.30
CA GLY A 20 13.16 12.24 0.42
C GLY A 20 14.33 11.48 -0.21
N ILE A 21 14.62 10.24 0.21
CA ILE A 21 15.58 9.36 -0.46
C ILE A 21 14.83 8.56 -1.53
N THR A 22 14.61 9.19 -2.68
CA THR A 22 13.89 8.59 -3.82
C THR A 22 14.64 8.84 -5.12
N PRO A 23 14.45 8.02 -6.17
CA PRO A 23 15.03 8.26 -7.50
C PRO A 23 14.81 9.68 -8.01
N ALA A 24 13.59 10.21 -7.88
CA ALA A 24 13.26 11.58 -8.29
C ALA A 24 14.11 12.66 -7.61
N VAL A 25 14.58 12.42 -6.37
CA VAL A 25 15.40 13.37 -5.60
C VAL A 25 16.89 13.12 -5.80
N ILE A 26 17.32 11.86 -5.86
CA ILE A 26 18.74 11.54 -5.89
C ILE A 26 19.34 11.57 -7.28
N CYS A 27 18.56 11.26 -8.33
CA CYS A 27 19.09 11.20 -9.70
C CYS A 27 19.74 12.50 -10.21
N PRO A 28 19.27 13.69 -9.82
CA PRO A 28 19.93 14.95 -10.16
C PRO A 28 21.24 15.23 -9.40
N LEU A 29 21.57 14.44 -8.37
CA LEU A 29 22.71 14.70 -7.49
C LEU A 29 23.99 14.05 -8.02
N THR A 30 25.13 14.63 -7.67
CA THR A 30 26.42 13.92 -7.74
C THR A 30 26.52 12.89 -6.62
N LEU A 31 27.41 11.90 -6.78
CA LEU A 31 27.67 10.91 -5.73
C LEU A 31 28.06 11.58 -4.40
N ARG A 32 28.90 12.62 -4.45
CA ARG A 32 29.32 13.36 -3.25
C ARG A 32 28.14 14.06 -2.56
N GLU A 33 27.22 14.66 -3.32
CA GLU A 33 26.02 15.29 -2.75
C GLU A 33 25.10 14.25 -2.13
N LEU A 34 24.93 13.09 -2.77
CA LEU A 34 24.17 11.97 -2.23
C LEU A 34 24.77 11.45 -0.91
N GLU A 35 26.09 11.28 -0.84
CA GLU A 35 26.80 10.85 0.37
C GLU A 35 26.57 11.80 1.56
N HIS A 36 26.45 13.11 1.29
CA HIS A 36 26.27 14.15 2.29
C HIS A 36 24.80 14.50 2.56
N LEU A 37 23.86 13.86 1.87
CA LEU A 37 22.44 14.14 2.01
C LEU A 37 22.00 13.82 3.45
N PRO A 38 21.45 14.79 4.20
CA PRO A 38 21.12 14.60 5.60
C PRO A 38 19.88 13.71 5.76
N VAL A 39 19.99 12.67 6.58
CA VAL A 39 18.90 11.77 6.95
C VAL A 39 18.67 11.78 8.47
N PRO A 40 17.42 11.91 8.94
CA PRO A 40 17.09 11.75 10.34
C PRO A 40 17.45 10.34 10.83
N HIS A 41 18.18 10.25 11.94
CA HIS A 41 18.56 9.01 12.61
C HIS A 41 18.40 9.17 14.13
N GLY A 42 17.39 8.53 14.71
CA GLY A 42 17.00 8.73 16.09
C GLY A 42 16.64 10.20 16.36
N GLY A 43 17.38 10.85 17.27
CA GLY A 43 17.18 12.27 17.61
C GLY A 43 18.09 13.25 16.86
N ARG A 44 18.90 12.78 15.89
CA ARG A 44 19.88 13.59 15.16
C ARG A 44 19.68 13.49 13.64
N SER A 45 20.33 14.36 12.89
CA SER A 45 20.45 14.26 11.44
C SER A 45 21.90 13.96 11.08
N VAL A 46 22.13 12.96 10.23
CA VAL A 46 23.47 12.50 9.83
C VAL A 46 23.57 12.38 8.31
N PRO A 47 24.77 12.48 7.72
CA PRO A 47 24.97 12.18 6.30
C PRO A 47 24.55 10.76 5.94
N LEU A 48 23.97 10.57 4.75
CA LEU A 48 23.56 9.24 4.26
C LEU A 48 24.73 8.23 4.27
N ALA A 49 25.93 8.68 3.91
CA ALA A 49 27.13 7.84 3.91
C ALA A 49 27.66 7.46 5.31
N GLU A 50 27.16 8.09 6.39
CA GLU A 50 27.43 7.60 7.76
C GLU A 50 26.74 6.25 8.00
N LEU A 51 25.56 6.06 7.42
CA LEU A 51 24.69 4.89 7.64
C LEU A 51 24.83 3.82 6.56
N PHE A 52 25.07 4.22 5.30
CA PHE A 52 25.09 3.32 4.15
C PHE A 52 26.41 3.42 3.37
N PHE A 53 26.92 2.28 2.92
CA PHE A 53 27.79 2.22 1.75
C PHE A 53 26.94 2.55 0.52
N ILE A 54 27.42 3.47 -0.30
CA ILE A 54 26.75 3.94 -1.51
C ILE A 54 27.55 3.45 -2.71
N GLU A 55 26.97 2.58 -3.51
CA GLU A 55 27.62 1.99 -4.68
C GLU A 55 26.85 2.32 -5.96
N GLY A 56 27.57 2.57 -7.04
CA GLY A 56 26.96 2.94 -8.33
C GLY A 56 26.68 4.43 -8.48
N ALA A 57 26.17 4.80 -9.65
CA ALA A 57 25.81 6.18 -9.97
C ALA A 57 24.37 6.45 -9.54
N PRO A 58 24.04 7.66 -9.06
CA PRO A 58 22.68 8.06 -8.74
C PRO A 58 21.88 8.25 -10.03
N GLU A 59 21.53 7.15 -10.68
CA GLU A 59 20.72 7.10 -11.89
C GLU A 59 19.88 5.84 -11.86
N GLY A 60 18.78 5.79 -12.62
CA GLY A 60 17.99 4.57 -12.75
C GLY A 60 17.34 4.10 -11.44
N VAL A 61 17.67 2.88 -11.03
CA VAL A 61 17.03 2.19 -9.90
C VAL A 61 17.76 2.51 -8.59
N LEU A 62 17.02 2.85 -7.54
CA LEU A 62 17.53 2.88 -6.17
C LEU A 62 17.33 1.51 -5.51
N LEU A 63 18.41 0.85 -5.14
CA LEU A 63 18.38 -0.42 -4.41
C LEU A 63 18.76 -0.20 -2.94
N ILE A 64 18.00 -0.79 -2.03
CA ILE A 64 18.37 -0.97 -0.62
C ILE A 64 18.61 -2.47 -0.41
N GLU A 65 19.87 -2.88 -0.28
CA GLU A 65 20.26 -4.31 -0.27
C GLU A 65 19.89 -5.05 1.02
N ILE A 66 19.76 -4.34 2.14
CA ILE A 66 19.40 -4.95 3.43
C ILE A 66 18.41 -4.04 4.13
N GLY A 67 17.12 -4.36 3.96
CA GLY A 67 16.03 -3.68 4.63
C GLY A 67 15.99 -3.97 6.13
N ASP A 68 15.55 -2.97 6.92
CA ASP A 68 15.35 -3.08 8.37
C ASP A 68 14.01 -2.42 8.75
N ALA A 69 13.33 -2.93 9.79
CA ALA A 69 12.07 -2.38 10.28
C ALA A 69 12.21 -0.96 10.88
N ARG A 70 13.45 -0.49 11.06
CA ARG A 70 13.81 0.87 11.46
C ARG A 70 13.88 1.86 10.29
N LEU A 71 13.80 1.40 9.04
CA LEU A 71 13.79 2.26 7.85
C LEU A 71 12.38 2.79 7.59
N ASP A 72 12.07 3.95 8.14
CA ASP A 72 10.78 4.61 7.95
C ASP A 72 10.79 5.47 6.67
N GLY A 73 9.61 5.75 6.11
CA GLY A 73 9.46 6.73 5.02
C GLY A 73 10.07 6.32 3.67
N VAL A 74 10.45 5.05 3.49
CA VAL A 74 11.03 4.55 2.22
C VAL A 74 10.09 4.83 1.04
N GLY A 75 10.56 5.54 0.02
CA GLY A 75 9.74 5.86 -1.15
C GLY A 75 8.61 6.87 -0.86
N ALA A 76 8.61 7.54 0.29
CA ALA A 76 7.61 8.57 0.59
C ALA A 76 7.67 9.70 -0.46
N GLY A 77 6.50 10.07 -0.99
CA GLY A 77 6.33 11.10 -2.01
C GLY A 77 6.78 10.72 -3.43
N MET A 78 7.18 9.47 -3.67
CA MET A 78 7.84 9.11 -4.93
C MET A 78 6.94 9.39 -6.14
N SER A 79 7.46 10.13 -7.11
CA SER A 79 6.80 10.54 -8.37
C SER A 79 7.71 10.22 -9.54
N GLU A 80 7.96 8.91 -9.64
CA GLU A 80 8.62 8.19 -10.74
C GLU A 80 10.13 7.90 -10.57
N GLY A 81 10.58 6.86 -11.30
CA GLY A 81 11.73 6.02 -10.98
C GLY A 81 11.31 4.68 -10.35
N GLU A 82 12.28 3.84 -9.99
CA GLU A 82 12.05 2.55 -9.32
C GLU A 82 12.93 2.43 -8.07
N LEU A 83 12.32 1.99 -6.96
CA LEU A 83 12.98 1.75 -5.68
C LEU A 83 12.73 0.29 -5.28
N ILE A 84 13.79 -0.46 -5.05
CA ILE A 84 13.75 -1.86 -4.63
C ILE A 84 14.37 -1.98 -3.25
N VAL A 85 13.69 -2.68 -2.34
CA VAL A 85 14.21 -3.04 -1.02
C VAL A 85 14.28 -4.55 -0.92
N ASP A 86 15.49 -5.06 -0.74
CA ASP A 86 15.72 -6.45 -0.36
C ASP A 86 15.64 -6.57 1.18
N GLY A 87 14.48 -6.98 1.66
CA GLY A 87 14.16 -7.08 3.08
C GLY A 87 12.95 -6.24 3.48
N ARG A 88 12.82 -6.04 4.79
CA ARG A 88 11.66 -5.37 5.40
C ARG A 88 11.88 -3.86 5.50
N VAL A 89 10.80 -3.11 5.66
CA VAL A 89 10.84 -1.66 5.93
C VAL A 89 9.98 -1.32 7.15
N GLY A 90 10.23 -0.14 7.71
CA GLY A 90 9.45 0.43 8.79
C GLY A 90 8.12 1.02 8.33
N ALA A 91 7.64 2.00 9.09
CA ALA A 91 6.38 2.67 8.86
C ALA A 91 6.48 3.67 7.69
N TRP A 92 5.32 4.05 7.14
CA TRP A 92 5.17 5.11 6.14
C TRP A 92 5.87 4.88 4.79
N ALA A 93 6.24 3.63 4.48
CA ALA A 93 6.77 3.30 3.17
C ALA A 93 5.74 3.67 2.07
N GLY A 94 6.16 4.40 1.04
CA GLY A 94 5.30 4.87 -0.04
C GLY A 94 4.24 5.90 0.37
N ARG A 95 4.34 6.53 1.54
CA ARG A 95 3.41 7.58 1.98
C ARG A 95 3.35 8.70 0.94
N GLY A 96 2.16 9.03 0.45
CA GLY A 96 1.95 10.12 -0.51
C GLY A 96 2.59 9.88 -1.87
N MET A 97 2.95 8.63 -2.21
CA MET A 97 3.50 8.29 -3.52
C MET A 97 2.53 8.70 -4.64
N ALA A 98 3.04 9.39 -5.66
CA ALA A 98 2.28 9.92 -6.78
C ALA A 98 2.64 9.23 -8.13
N GLY A 99 3.78 8.54 -8.21
CA GLY A 99 4.24 7.85 -9.41
C GLY A 99 5.46 6.95 -9.16
N GLY A 100 5.79 6.09 -10.12
CA GLY A 100 6.93 5.15 -10.02
C GLY A 100 6.57 3.79 -9.45
N VAL A 101 7.59 3.00 -9.13
CA VAL A 101 7.45 1.63 -8.61
C VAL A 101 8.28 1.45 -7.35
N LEU A 102 7.63 0.99 -6.28
CA LEU A 102 8.27 0.59 -5.03
C LEU A 102 8.09 -0.92 -4.83
N ARG A 103 9.18 -1.68 -4.77
CA ARG A 103 9.19 -3.13 -4.52
C ARG A 103 9.84 -3.43 -3.19
N ILE A 104 9.15 -4.18 -2.32
CA ILE A 104 9.64 -4.55 -0.99
C ILE A 104 9.56 -6.07 -0.86
N ALA A 105 10.71 -6.73 -0.67
CA ALA A 105 10.79 -8.19 -0.61
C ALA A 105 10.37 -8.78 0.76
N GLY A 106 10.39 -8.00 1.82
CA GLY A 106 9.99 -8.41 3.18
C GLY A 106 8.65 -7.83 3.61
N ASP A 107 8.54 -7.55 4.92
CA ASP A 107 7.37 -6.91 5.53
C ASP A 107 7.47 -5.39 5.48
N ALA A 108 6.34 -4.70 5.64
CA ALA A 108 6.28 -3.27 5.86
C ALA A 108 5.52 -2.93 7.14
N GLY A 109 5.96 -1.88 7.83
CA GLY A 109 5.30 -1.38 9.02
C GLY A 109 3.96 -0.69 8.73
N ASP A 110 3.49 0.07 9.72
CA ASP A 110 2.22 0.77 9.64
C ASP A 110 2.21 1.82 8.53
N PHE A 111 1.02 2.14 8.01
CA PHE A 111 0.79 3.20 7.01
C PHE A 111 1.51 3.00 5.68
N LEU A 112 1.80 1.75 5.28
CA LEU A 112 2.25 1.42 3.92
C LEU A 112 1.31 2.04 2.87
N GLY A 113 1.85 2.85 1.95
CA GLY A 113 1.08 3.48 0.88
C GLY A 113 0.00 4.45 1.36
N ALA A 114 0.08 4.93 2.60
CA ALA A 114 -0.89 5.91 3.11
C ALA A 114 -0.92 7.15 2.20
N GLU A 115 -2.11 7.60 1.86
CA GLU A 115 -2.33 8.81 1.03
C GLU A 115 -1.72 8.75 -0.39
N MET A 116 -1.39 7.56 -0.89
CA MET A 116 -0.92 7.37 -2.26
C MET A 116 -1.94 7.91 -3.29
N SER A 117 -1.47 8.60 -4.31
CA SER A 117 -2.28 9.19 -5.38
C SER A 117 -1.97 8.63 -6.77
N GLY A 118 -0.86 7.91 -6.92
CA GLY A 118 -0.45 7.24 -8.15
C GLY A 118 0.80 6.39 -7.95
N GLY A 119 1.24 5.71 -9.00
CA GLY A 119 2.34 4.74 -8.95
C GLY A 119 1.90 3.33 -8.56
N ARG A 120 2.89 2.48 -8.22
CA ARG A 120 2.69 1.09 -7.81
C ARG A 120 3.57 0.73 -6.62
N ILE A 121 2.98 0.11 -5.60
CA ILE A 121 3.69 -0.52 -4.49
C ILE A 121 3.44 -2.03 -4.57
N GLU A 122 4.51 -2.81 -4.59
CA GLU A 122 4.48 -4.27 -4.53
C GLU A 122 5.24 -4.74 -3.27
N LEU A 123 4.49 -5.22 -2.28
CA LEU A 123 5.01 -5.81 -1.06
C LEU A 123 4.86 -7.33 -1.14
N ALA A 124 5.94 -8.08 -0.90
CA ALA A 124 5.88 -9.54 -0.86
C ALA A 124 5.36 -10.08 0.49
N GLY A 125 5.72 -9.45 1.61
CA GLY A 125 5.35 -9.88 2.95
C GLY A 125 4.06 -9.27 3.49
N HIS A 126 4.05 -9.05 4.81
CA HIS A 126 2.92 -8.52 5.57
C HIS A 126 2.99 -7.00 5.72
N ALA A 127 1.82 -6.36 5.69
CA ALA A 127 1.68 -4.94 5.99
C ALA A 127 1.14 -4.75 7.40
N GLY A 128 1.68 -3.76 8.11
CA GLY A 128 1.17 -3.31 9.40
C GLY A 128 -0.24 -2.71 9.35
N ALA A 129 -0.61 -1.99 10.39
CA ALA A 129 -1.90 -1.33 10.45
C ALA A 129 -2.01 -0.22 9.39
N ARG A 130 -3.25 0.07 8.96
CA ARG A 130 -3.57 1.25 8.15
C ARG A 130 -2.85 1.31 6.79
N ALA A 131 -2.60 0.17 6.16
CA ALA A 131 -2.12 0.13 4.78
C ALA A 131 -3.12 0.82 3.82
N GLY A 132 -2.63 1.74 2.98
CA GLY A 132 -3.45 2.56 2.07
C GLY A 132 -4.42 3.52 2.75
N ALA A 133 -4.30 3.71 4.07
CA ALA A 133 -5.22 4.55 4.84
C ALA A 133 -4.95 6.04 4.70
N ALA A 134 -5.83 6.85 5.28
CA ALA A 134 -5.55 8.24 5.62
C ALA A 134 -4.53 8.31 6.77
N GLY A 135 -3.58 9.24 6.68
CA GLY A 135 -2.73 9.62 7.79
C GLY A 135 -3.50 10.36 8.88
N SER A 136 -2.83 10.61 10.01
CA SER A 136 -3.42 11.34 11.14
C SER A 136 -3.86 12.75 10.72
N GLY A 137 -5.14 13.07 10.92
CA GLY A 137 -5.73 14.35 10.51
C GLY A 137 -6.09 14.45 9.02
N SER A 138 -5.68 13.49 8.19
CA SER A 138 -6.03 13.48 6.79
C SER A 138 -7.47 13.02 6.55
N ARG A 139 -8.08 13.59 5.51
CA ARG A 139 -9.46 13.29 5.11
C ARG A 139 -9.54 12.19 4.03
N ARG A 140 -8.39 11.75 3.49
CA ARG A 140 -8.32 10.83 2.34
C ARG A 140 -7.13 9.91 2.51
N GLY A 141 -7.37 8.61 2.32
CA GLY A 141 -6.31 7.61 2.17
C GLY A 141 -5.88 7.49 0.71
N LEU A 142 -5.58 6.27 0.28
CA LEU A 142 -5.22 5.97 -1.10
C LEU A 142 -6.30 6.49 -2.06
N SER A 143 -5.89 7.32 -3.00
CA SER A 143 -6.75 8.02 -3.95
C SER A 143 -6.48 7.64 -5.41
N GLY A 144 -5.36 6.98 -5.69
CA GLY A 144 -4.99 6.45 -7.00
C GLY A 144 -3.77 5.53 -6.89
N GLY A 145 -3.42 4.87 -8.00
CA GLY A 145 -2.36 3.87 -8.02
C GLY A 145 -2.79 2.47 -7.57
N VAL A 146 -1.81 1.59 -7.44
CA VAL A 146 -2.00 0.18 -7.07
C VAL A 146 -1.11 -0.16 -5.87
N LEU A 147 -1.71 -0.66 -4.79
CA LEU A 147 -1.03 -1.22 -3.63
C LEU A 147 -1.30 -2.73 -3.58
N LYS A 148 -0.26 -3.54 -3.82
CA LYS A 148 -0.32 -5.01 -3.74
C LYS A 148 0.44 -5.50 -2.51
N ILE A 149 -0.23 -6.30 -1.69
CA ILE A 149 0.29 -6.91 -0.47
C ILE A 149 0.23 -8.43 -0.65
N GLY A 150 1.39 -9.08 -0.67
CA GLY A 150 1.53 -10.52 -0.87
C GLY A 150 1.14 -11.38 0.33
N GLY A 151 1.11 -10.80 1.53
CA GLY A 151 0.62 -11.45 2.75
C GLY A 151 -0.63 -10.79 3.34
N THR A 152 -0.69 -10.79 4.67
CA THR A 152 -1.77 -10.18 5.46
C THR A 152 -1.59 -8.67 5.63
N ALA A 153 -2.71 -7.94 5.70
CA ALA A 153 -2.74 -6.53 6.09
C ALA A 153 -3.34 -6.37 7.49
N GLY A 154 -2.72 -5.53 8.32
CA GLY A 154 -3.19 -5.23 9.66
C GLY A 154 -4.53 -4.46 9.71
N PRO A 155 -4.98 -4.08 10.93
CA PRO A 155 -6.25 -3.39 11.11
C PRO A 155 -6.36 -2.09 10.33
N ARG A 156 -7.58 -1.76 9.90
CA ARG A 156 -7.94 -0.50 9.24
C ARG A 156 -7.19 -0.25 7.94
N ALA A 157 -6.73 -1.31 7.26
CA ALA A 157 -6.33 -1.21 5.87
C ALA A 157 -7.47 -0.60 5.03
N ALA A 158 -7.12 0.16 3.98
CA ALA A 158 -8.05 0.87 3.12
C ALA A 158 -8.94 1.92 3.80
N GLU A 159 -8.65 2.34 5.04
CA GLU A 159 -9.42 3.38 5.72
C GLU A 159 -9.43 4.68 4.90
N ARG A 160 -10.64 5.20 4.64
CA ARG A 160 -10.85 6.42 3.82
C ARG A 160 -10.22 6.35 2.43
N GLN A 161 -10.02 5.15 1.89
CA GLN A 161 -9.67 4.99 0.48
C GLN A 161 -10.68 5.77 -0.37
N ARG A 162 -10.16 6.55 -1.33
CA ARG A 162 -10.94 7.43 -2.21
C ARG A 162 -10.87 6.98 -3.68
N GLY A 163 -9.92 6.14 -4.03
CA GLY A 163 -9.74 5.66 -5.39
C GLY A 163 -8.67 4.58 -5.43
N GLY A 164 -8.16 4.29 -6.63
CA GLY A 164 -7.14 3.27 -6.84
C GLY A 164 -7.57 1.86 -6.43
N LEU A 165 -6.58 0.98 -6.36
CA LEU A 165 -6.76 -0.45 -6.09
C LEU A 165 -5.82 -0.91 -4.98
N ILE A 166 -6.39 -1.62 -4.00
CA ILE A 166 -5.64 -2.33 -2.96
C ILE A 166 -5.91 -3.82 -3.13
N VAL A 167 -4.87 -4.64 -3.24
CA VAL A 167 -4.98 -6.10 -3.32
C VAL A 167 -4.18 -6.72 -2.18
N ILE A 168 -4.86 -7.52 -1.35
CA ILE A 168 -4.30 -8.23 -0.21
C ILE A 168 -4.47 -9.72 -0.49
N ALA A 169 -3.36 -10.44 -0.67
CA ALA A 169 -3.42 -11.86 -0.99
C ALA A 169 -3.76 -12.73 0.24
N GLY A 170 -3.35 -12.32 1.44
CA GLY A 170 -3.70 -12.97 2.70
C GLY A 170 -4.94 -12.38 3.35
N ASP A 171 -4.93 -12.33 4.68
CA ASP A 171 -6.05 -11.83 5.49
C ASP A 171 -6.02 -10.31 5.61
N ALA A 172 -7.16 -9.71 5.97
CA ALA A 172 -7.28 -8.33 6.38
C ALA A 172 -7.81 -8.23 7.80
N GLY A 173 -7.15 -7.43 8.63
CA GLY A 173 -7.59 -7.18 10.01
C GLY A 173 -8.87 -6.34 10.13
N ASP A 174 -9.25 -6.10 11.38
CA ASP A 174 -10.47 -5.39 11.76
C ASP A 174 -10.62 -4.02 11.10
N GLY A 175 -11.86 -3.67 10.74
CA GLY A 175 -12.19 -2.35 10.22
C GLY A 175 -11.61 -2.07 8.83
N LEU A 176 -11.34 -3.10 8.03
CA LEU A 176 -11.02 -2.96 6.60
C LEU A 176 -12.00 -1.97 5.94
N ALA A 177 -11.48 -1.02 5.17
CA ALA A 177 -12.28 -0.04 4.43
C ALA A 177 -13.23 0.81 5.29
N THR A 178 -12.90 1.02 6.57
CA THR A 178 -13.61 1.98 7.44
C THR A 178 -13.63 3.37 6.78
N ASP A 179 -14.78 4.03 6.75
CA ASP A 179 -14.99 5.34 6.13
C ASP A 179 -14.57 5.40 4.64
N MET A 180 -14.54 4.27 3.91
CA MET A 180 -14.17 4.26 2.48
C MET A 180 -15.05 5.22 1.69
N ILE A 181 -14.42 6.07 0.88
CA ILE A 181 -15.07 7.11 0.08
C ILE A 181 -15.40 6.58 -1.32
N ALA A 182 -14.46 5.84 -1.92
CA ALA A 182 -14.56 5.10 -3.18
C ALA A 182 -13.27 4.29 -3.39
N GLY A 183 -13.20 3.53 -4.49
CA GLY A 183 -12.06 2.68 -4.81
C GLY A 183 -12.40 1.20 -4.71
N THR A 184 -11.41 0.35 -4.94
CA THR A 184 -11.56 -1.11 -4.84
C THR A 184 -10.52 -1.67 -3.87
N VAL A 185 -10.96 -2.54 -2.98
CA VAL A 185 -10.06 -3.38 -2.17
C VAL A 185 -10.44 -4.85 -2.36
N SER A 186 -9.45 -5.69 -2.58
CA SER A 186 -9.60 -7.14 -2.74
C SER A 186 -8.83 -7.87 -1.65
N VAL A 187 -9.47 -8.86 -1.04
CA VAL A 187 -8.87 -9.72 0.00
C VAL A 187 -9.02 -11.18 -0.39
N GLY A 188 -7.89 -11.88 -0.49
CA GLY A 188 -7.82 -13.31 -0.82
C GLY A 188 -8.08 -14.25 0.37
N GLY A 189 -7.89 -13.76 1.59
CA GLY A 189 -8.14 -14.50 2.83
C GLY A 189 -9.39 -14.04 3.58
N ALA A 190 -9.35 -14.19 4.91
CA ALA A 190 -10.39 -13.73 5.82
C ALA A 190 -10.36 -12.21 6.01
N ILE A 191 -11.52 -11.63 6.31
CA ILE A 191 -11.66 -10.20 6.65
C ILE A 191 -12.21 -10.12 8.07
N GLY A 192 -11.51 -9.38 8.93
CA GLY A 192 -11.93 -9.12 10.30
C GLY A 192 -13.25 -8.34 10.41
N PRO A 193 -13.81 -8.21 11.62
CA PRO A 193 -15.08 -7.55 11.85
C PRO A 193 -15.07 -6.07 11.45
N LEU A 194 -16.26 -5.49 11.33
CA LEU A 194 -16.49 -4.07 11.04
C LEU A 194 -16.00 -3.62 9.64
N ALA A 195 -15.82 -4.56 8.71
CA ALA A 195 -15.48 -4.24 7.35
C ALA A 195 -16.51 -3.28 6.71
N GLY A 196 -16.02 -2.25 6.03
CA GLY A 196 -16.85 -1.27 5.34
C GLY A 196 -17.68 -0.36 6.25
N ARG A 197 -17.46 -0.36 7.58
CA ARG A 197 -18.17 0.54 8.49
C ARG A 197 -18.04 2.00 8.03
N GLY A 198 -19.14 2.69 7.82
CA GLY A 198 -19.13 4.08 7.35
C GLY A 198 -18.72 4.27 5.89
N MET A 199 -18.63 3.19 5.09
CA MET A 199 -18.30 3.32 3.67
C MET A 199 -19.41 4.04 2.89
N LYS A 200 -19.01 4.99 2.04
CA LYS A 200 -19.90 5.79 1.19
C LYS A 200 -20.14 5.11 -0.15
N ARG A 201 -19.04 4.71 -0.81
CA ARG A 201 -18.99 4.02 -2.12
C ARG A 201 -17.75 3.12 -2.14
N GLY A 202 -17.59 2.40 -3.25
CA GLY A 202 -16.46 1.52 -3.48
C GLY A 202 -16.82 0.06 -3.31
N THR A 203 -15.89 -0.81 -3.68
CA THR A 203 -16.11 -2.25 -3.79
C THR A 203 -15.11 -2.99 -2.92
N ILE A 204 -15.61 -3.81 -1.99
CA ILE A 204 -14.84 -4.81 -1.27
C ILE A 204 -15.04 -6.14 -1.97
N LEU A 205 -13.98 -6.72 -2.54
CA LEU A 205 -13.99 -8.06 -3.11
C LEU A 205 -13.49 -9.05 -2.05
N ALA A 206 -14.35 -9.98 -1.66
CA ALA A 206 -14.10 -10.95 -0.59
C ALA A 206 -14.36 -12.38 -1.07
N GLN A 207 -13.59 -13.36 -0.61
CA GLN A 207 -13.82 -14.78 -0.95
C GLN A 207 -15.00 -15.40 -0.20
N ALA A 208 -15.31 -14.88 0.99
CA ALA A 208 -16.42 -15.33 1.82
C ALA A 208 -17.09 -14.13 2.48
N ARG A 209 -18.29 -14.33 3.02
CA ARG A 209 -19.03 -13.28 3.71
C ARG A 209 -18.28 -12.84 4.98
N PRO A 210 -17.85 -11.56 5.07
CA PRO A 210 -17.21 -11.05 6.28
C PRO A 210 -18.25 -10.72 7.35
N GLU A 211 -17.78 -10.53 8.58
CA GLU A 211 -18.61 -10.00 9.68
C GLU A 211 -18.83 -8.49 9.49
N LEU A 212 -19.93 -8.16 8.81
CA LEU A 212 -20.32 -6.79 8.49
C LEU A 212 -21.08 -6.14 9.63
N PRO A 213 -20.91 -4.82 9.85
CA PRO A 213 -21.71 -4.08 10.81
C PRO A 213 -23.18 -3.96 10.34
N ALA A 214 -24.05 -3.46 11.22
CA ALA A 214 -25.40 -3.07 10.84
C ALA A 214 -25.37 -2.04 9.69
N GLY A 215 -26.39 -2.08 8.83
CA GLY A 215 -26.49 -1.20 7.65
C GLY A 215 -25.99 -1.82 6.34
N PHE A 216 -25.62 -3.11 6.36
CA PHE A 216 -25.35 -3.90 5.15
C PHE A 216 -26.52 -4.83 4.83
N VAL A 217 -27.02 -4.77 3.59
CA VAL A 217 -28.18 -5.52 3.12
C VAL A 217 -27.75 -6.48 2.02
N ASP A 218 -27.99 -7.78 2.22
CA ASP A 218 -27.78 -8.79 1.19
C ASP A 218 -28.85 -8.65 0.09
N THR A 219 -28.40 -8.43 -1.14
CA THR A 219 -29.26 -8.23 -2.32
C THR A 219 -29.32 -9.45 -3.22
N GLY A 220 -28.78 -10.60 -2.78
CA GLY A 220 -28.76 -11.84 -3.53
C GLY A 220 -27.60 -11.92 -4.54
N VAL A 221 -27.73 -12.83 -5.50
CA VAL A 221 -26.73 -13.08 -6.55
C VAL A 221 -27.10 -12.29 -7.79
N HIS A 222 -26.12 -11.57 -8.35
CA HIS A 222 -26.27 -10.71 -9.52
C HIS A 222 -25.32 -11.15 -10.62
N GLU A 223 -25.79 -11.19 -11.87
CA GLU A 223 -24.89 -11.24 -13.02
C GLU A 223 -24.34 -9.82 -13.26
N LEU A 224 -23.03 -9.65 -13.11
CA LEU A 224 -22.37 -8.34 -13.19
C LEU A 224 -21.33 -8.36 -14.32
N VAL A 225 -21.68 -7.78 -15.47
CA VAL A 225 -20.77 -7.65 -16.63
C VAL A 225 -19.45 -6.97 -16.25
N ALA A 226 -19.49 -6.04 -15.30
CA ALA A 226 -18.32 -5.36 -14.76
C ALA A 226 -17.25 -6.33 -14.25
N LEU A 227 -17.61 -7.48 -13.67
CA LEU A 227 -16.65 -8.47 -13.16
C LEU A 227 -15.82 -9.08 -14.29
N ARG A 228 -16.45 -9.41 -15.43
CA ARG A 228 -15.75 -9.92 -16.61
C ARG A 228 -14.77 -8.88 -17.17
N LEU A 229 -15.14 -7.60 -17.13
CA LEU A 229 -14.28 -6.52 -17.59
C LEU A 229 -13.10 -6.32 -16.64
N LEU A 230 -13.34 -6.29 -15.33
CA LEU A 230 -12.30 -6.17 -14.31
C LEU A 230 -11.28 -7.32 -14.40
N ALA A 231 -11.75 -8.57 -14.47
CA ALA A 231 -10.87 -9.75 -14.57
C ALA A 231 -9.99 -9.73 -15.83
N ARG A 232 -10.46 -9.13 -16.92
CA ARG A 232 -9.73 -9.02 -18.20
C ARG A 232 -8.80 -7.82 -18.27
N ARG A 233 -9.14 -6.71 -17.61
CA ARG A 233 -8.47 -5.41 -17.78
C ARG A 233 -7.63 -4.99 -16.58
N VAL A 234 -7.80 -5.63 -15.43
CA VAL A 234 -7.07 -5.36 -14.20
C VAL A 234 -6.31 -6.63 -13.82
N PRO A 235 -5.04 -6.77 -14.24
CA PRO A 235 -4.25 -7.99 -14.01
C PRO A 235 -4.21 -8.41 -12.54
N GLU A 236 -4.21 -7.45 -11.61
CA GLU A 236 -4.15 -7.68 -10.18
C GLU A 236 -5.41 -8.35 -9.62
N LEU A 237 -6.56 -8.19 -10.29
CA LEU A 237 -7.84 -8.79 -9.89
C LEU A 237 -8.13 -10.09 -10.62
N LYS A 238 -7.31 -10.48 -11.60
CA LYS A 238 -7.54 -11.66 -12.43
C LYS A 238 -7.71 -12.93 -11.58
N ASP A 239 -6.81 -13.14 -10.63
CA ASP A 239 -6.79 -14.35 -9.82
C ASP A 239 -7.93 -14.36 -8.79
N MET A 240 -8.23 -13.21 -8.16
CA MET A 240 -9.38 -13.06 -7.26
C MET A 240 -10.67 -13.37 -8.01
N LEU A 241 -10.88 -12.69 -9.13
CA LEU A 241 -12.13 -12.79 -9.87
C LEU A 241 -12.26 -14.12 -10.56
N GLY A 242 -11.21 -14.86 -10.89
CA GLY A 242 -11.30 -16.28 -11.27
C GLY A 242 -12.35 -16.64 -12.34
N GLY A 243 -12.77 -15.70 -13.19
CA GLY A 243 -13.86 -15.88 -14.15
C GLY A 243 -15.29 -15.63 -13.62
N TRP A 244 -15.46 -15.02 -12.45
CA TRP A 244 -16.74 -14.64 -11.86
C TRP A 244 -17.59 -13.90 -12.90
N THR A 245 -18.79 -14.42 -13.08
CA THR A 245 -19.83 -13.79 -13.90
C THR A 245 -21.03 -13.42 -13.05
N HIS A 246 -21.19 -14.13 -11.93
CA HIS A 246 -22.19 -13.92 -10.90
C HIS A 246 -21.46 -13.66 -9.59
N ALA A 247 -22.00 -12.74 -8.78
CA ALA A 247 -21.51 -12.48 -7.44
C ALA A 247 -22.68 -12.25 -6.50
N ARG A 248 -22.58 -12.79 -5.28
CA ARG A 248 -23.46 -12.37 -4.20
C ARG A 248 -23.07 -10.96 -3.79
N ARG A 249 -24.06 -10.07 -3.74
CA ARG A 249 -23.86 -8.63 -3.56
C ARG A 249 -24.52 -8.17 -2.28
N ILE A 250 -23.71 -7.64 -1.36
CA ILE A 250 -24.18 -6.99 -0.15
C ILE A 250 -23.93 -5.49 -0.31
N VAL A 251 -24.96 -4.67 -0.10
CA VAL A 251 -24.89 -3.22 -0.30
C VAL A 251 -24.92 -2.51 1.05
N GLY A 252 -24.07 -1.50 1.22
CA GLY A 252 -23.94 -0.73 2.46
C GLY A 252 -22.87 0.35 2.34
N ASP A 253 -22.63 1.18 3.34
CA ASP A 253 -23.37 1.27 4.59
C ASP A 253 -24.62 2.15 4.38
N THR A 254 -25.82 1.65 4.68
CA THR A 254 -27.08 2.41 4.51
C THR A 254 -27.13 3.66 5.38
N LEU A 255 -26.36 3.71 6.48
CA LEU A 255 -26.21 4.92 7.29
C LEU A 255 -25.46 6.03 6.57
N MET A 256 -24.74 5.69 5.49
CA MET A 256 -23.94 6.60 4.67
C MET A 256 -24.44 6.70 3.23
N GLY A 257 -25.67 6.27 2.96
CA GLY A 257 -26.33 6.35 1.66
C GLY A 257 -26.32 5.05 0.84
N GLY A 258 -25.66 3.99 1.31
CA GLY A 258 -25.80 2.63 0.77
C GLY A 258 -25.32 2.46 -0.68
N GLN A 259 -24.25 3.15 -1.09
CA GLN A 259 -23.67 3.02 -2.43
C GLN A 259 -22.36 2.22 -2.47
N GLY A 260 -21.86 1.78 -1.32
CA GLY A 260 -20.78 0.81 -1.25
C GLY A 260 -21.30 -0.62 -1.44
N GLU A 261 -20.40 -1.52 -1.80
CA GLU A 261 -20.75 -2.91 -1.99
C GLU A 261 -19.64 -3.87 -1.55
N VAL A 262 -20.06 -5.04 -1.11
CA VAL A 262 -19.23 -6.21 -0.89
C VAL A 262 -19.67 -7.25 -1.91
N LEU A 263 -18.72 -7.72 -2.72
CA LEU A 263 -18.95 -8.78 -3.70
C LEU A 263 -18.16 -10.01 -3.29
N MET A 264 -18.81 -11.15 -3.39
CA MET A 264 -18.25 -12.47 -3.12
C MET A 264 -18.72 -13.48 -4.19
N PRO A 265 -18.07 -14.64 -4.33
CA PRO A 265 -18.54 -15.66 -5.26
C PRO A 265 -20.03 -15.95 -5.05
N GLY A 266 -20.79 -15.98 -6.15
CA GLY A 266 -22.24 -16.24 -6.16
C GLY A 266 -22.58 -17.71 -5.98
#